data_AF-A0A1X0T6L5-F1
#
_entry.id   AF-A0A1X0T6L5-F1
#
_cell.length_a   1.000
_cell.length_b   1.000
_cell.length_c   1.000
_cell.angle_alpha   90.00
_cell.angle_beta   90.00
_cell.angle_gamma   90.00
#
_symmetry.space_group_name_H-M   'P 1'
#
loop_
_entity.id
_entity.type
_entity.pdbx_description
1 polymer ?
#
loop_
_entity_poly.entity_id
_entity_poly.type
_entity_poly.pdbx_seq_one_letter_code
_entity_poly.pdbx_strand_id
1 'polypeptide(L)'
;MPSDKPGQDEPGTPVPEAAPANGDAAPAEAPAPAEARPGAEQRPGERGADRPRRGQRDGDRDGAERPGEPAAERPAEGQPVPAEAPQGAEDEAPDEAAERPAERPQPVPAATQNEPVAPDGIDASDARVQQLAEPVEIAPITEEQGERIEAPRRGGRDRDGRDRDGRGENGRDADARGGDRDREAGDRRGRGDGDRPNVEVVRRDDDGRQILSIIGAGVAGAVAGGAAAYFIKGDDRERLTRNAEETYYERLPRGRTRQTIVRDNGVQIVTVTDSYGDILRRSRVMPDGREVVLFYDPYEQNDRRPRYDRDPGRDLPELTIGIPRDEYIVDIDQPDEAVYLRTLVAPPVETVERIYSVDEVVRSERIRDKVRRIDLNTINFDFGSAAIAQNQVGNLEALADAVKEVVDKNPGETFLIEGHTDAVGSEISNLALSDKRAESVASALTEYFDVPPENLVTQGYGEGYLKVDTEGENRENRRVTVRRITPLVKPVQTSGN
;
A
#
# COMPACT_ATOMS: atom_id res chain seq x y z
N MET A 1 75.22 16.02 -19.79
CA MET A 1 76.34 16.66 -19.04
C MET A 1 75.73 17.36 -17.83
N PRO A 2 76.33 17.16 -16.64
CA PRO A 2 75.70 17.00 -15.32
C PRO A 2 75.67 18.35 -14.55
N SER A 3 75.03 18.52 -13.40
CA SER A 3 75.34 18.03 -12.03
C SER A 3 74.27 18.69 -11.11
N ASP A 4 73.84 18.24 -9.94
CA ASP A 4 74.57 17.64 -8.83
C ASP A 4 73.62 16.88 -7.88
N LYS A 5 74.08 15.75 -7.35
CA LYS A 5 73.69 15.11 -6.07
C LYS A 5 74.70 15.62 -4.98
N PRO A 6 74.90 15.06 -3.75
CA PRO A 6 74.25 13.94 -3.03
C PRO A 6 74.06 14.17 -1.51
N GLY A 7 73.47 13.15 -0.85
CA GLY A 7 73.64 12.85 0.57
C GLY A 7 73.04 11.49 0.91
N GLN A 8 73.83 10.42 0.75
CA GLN A 8 73.57 9.04 1.18
C GLN A 8 74.31 8.78 2.51
N ASP A 9 73.82 7.86 3.34
CA ASP A 9 74.63 6.70 3.79
C ASP A 9 73.77 5.67 4.56
N GLU A 10 74.06 4.39 4.28
CA GLU A 10 73.37 3.15 4.64
C GLU A 10 73.95 2.46 5.93
N PRO A 11 74.05 1.10 6.08
CA PRO A 11 73.11 0.25 6.83
C PRO A 11 73.79 -0.64 7.93
N GLY A 12 73.02 -1.49 8.62
CA GLY A 12 73.59 -2.61 9.40
C GLY A 12 72.58 -3.48 10.17
N THR A 13 72.48 -4.76 9.79
CA THR A 13 71.87 -5.90 10.56
C THR A 13 72.95 -6.54 11.46
N PRO A 14 72.67 -7.27 12.57
CA PRO A 14 72.14 -8.66 12.56
C PRO A 14 71.20 -9.08 13.75
N VAL A 15 70.61 -10.28 13.60
CA VAL A 15 69.76 -11.13 14.52
C VAL A 15 70.62 -11.74 15.69
N PRO A 16 70.17 -12.62 16.68
CA PRO A 16 68.91 -13.36 16.94
C PRO A 16 68.49 -13.57 18.45
N GLU A 17 67.60 -14.56 18.71
CA GLU A 17 67.20 -15.23 20.00
C GLU A 17 66.14 -14.56 20.90
N ALA A 18 65.17 -15.22 21.54
CA ALA A 18 64.79 -16.63 21.73
C ALA A 18 63.32 -16.72 22.22
N ALA A 19 62.67 -17.87 21.99
CA ALA A 19 61.41 -18.29 22.63
C ALA A 19 61.63 -18.74 24.11
N PRO A 20 60.56 -18.91 24.91
CA PRO A 20 59.84 -20.20 24.98
C PRO A 20 58.29 -20.01 25.06
N ALA A 21 57.39 -20.88 24.55
CA ALA A 21 57.02 -22.27 24.91
C ALA A 21 56.75 -22.46 26.42
N ASN A 22 55.75 -23.17 26.95
CA ASN A 22 54.55 -23.91 26.51
C ASN A 22 53.82 -24.36 27.81
N GLY A 23 52.55 -24.76 27.72
CA GLY A 23 51.86 -25.56 28.76
C GLY A 23 50.45 -25.03 29.02
N ASP A 24 49.40 -25.44 28.30
CA ASP A 24 48.79 -26.77 28.17
C ASP A 24 48.11 -27.27 29.46
N ALA A 25 46.78 -27.18 29.49
CA ALA A 25 45.89 -27.96 30.34
C ALA A 25 44.50 -28.04 29.66
N ALA A 26 44.09 -29.26 29.36
CA ALA A 26 42.86 -29.64 28.67
C ALA A 26 41.64 -29.70 29.63
N PRO A 27 40.46 -30.20 29.19
CA PRO A 27 39.17 -29.54 29.33
C PRO A 27 38.42 -29.91 30.62
N ALA A 28 37.58 -29.00 31.13
CA ALA A 28 36.66 -29.28 32.22
C ALA A 28 35.25 -29.61 31.67
N GLU A 29 34.79 -30.78 32.10
CA GLU A 29 33.47 -31.41 31.91
C GLU A 29 32.30 -30.57 32.47
N ALA A 30 31.11 -30.89 31.97
CA ALA A 30 29.80 -30.23 32.16
C ALA A 30 29.36 -29.97 33.61
N PRO A 31 28.31 -29.12 33.77
CA PRO A 31 27.09 -29.72 34.32
C PRO A 31 25.80 -29.23 33.66
N ALA A 32 24.94 -30.18 33.30
CA ALA A 32 23.48 -30.03 33.33
C ALA A 32 22.91 -31.37 33.87
N PRO A 33 21.72 -31.43 34.50
CA PRO A 33 20.77 -30.37 34.84
C PRO A 33 20.40 -30.34 36.34
N ALA A 34 19.83 -29.24 36.83
CA ALA A 34 19.15 -29.22 38.13
C ALA A 34 17.65 -29.42 37.93
N GLU A 35 17.18 -30.57 38.40
CA GLU A 35 15.79 -31.02 38.46
C GLU A 35 14.96 -30.12 39.40
N ALA A 36 13.92 -29.48 38.86
CA ALA A 36 12.77 -29.05 39.66
C ALA A 36 11.71 -30.15 39.61
N ARG A 37 11.36 -30.65 40.79
CA ARG A 37 10.45 -31.77 41.00
C ARG A 37 9.01 -31.45 40.55
N PRO A 38 8.27 -32.46 40.06
CA PRO A 38 6.85 -32.37 39.73
C PRO A 38 5.99 -32.53 40.99
N GLY A 39 4.92 -31.75 41.08
CA GLY A 39 3.93 -31.83 42.16
C GLY A 39 2.52 -32.01 41.62
N ALA A 40 2.00 -33.24 41.79
CA ALA A 40 0.60 -33.66 41.79
C ALA A 40 -0.15 -33.77 40.44
N GLU A 41 0.07 -34.91 39.77
CA GLU A 41 -1.02 -35.64 39.14
C GLU A 41 -2.05 -36.06 40.21
N GLN A 42 -3.33 -35.71 40.00
CA GLN A 42 -4.44 -36.47 40.57
C GLN A 42 -5.01 -37.35 39.46
N ARG A 43 -4.87 -38.66 39.66
CA ARG A 43 -5.39 -39.72 38.79
C ARG A 43 -6.92 -39.71 38.73
N PRO A 44 -7.52 -40.15 37.61
CA PRO A 44 -8.93 -40.45 37.52
C PRO A 44 -9.21 -41.83 38.13
N GLY A 45 -10.12 -41.88 39.10
CA GLY A 45 -10.65 -43.09 39.73
C GLY A 45 -11.95 -43.55 39.07
N GLU A 46 -12.00 -44.83 38.77
CA GLU A 46 -13.00 -45.59 38.05
C GLU A 46 -14.34 -45.86 38.79
N ARG A 47 -15.39 -46.06 37.97
CA ARG A 47 -16.53 -47.02 38.09
C ARG A 47 -17.64 -46.80 39.14
N GLY A 48 -18.87 -47.09 38.67
CA GLY A 48 -20.05 -47.48 39.47
C GLY A 48 -21.25 -46.55 39.24
N ALA A 49 -22.15 -46.83 38.29
CA ALA A 49 -23.36 -47.65 38.52
C ALA A 49 -24.18 -47.19 39.75
N ASP A 50 -25.26 -46.42 39.51
CA ASP A 50 -26.61 -46.77 39.95
C ASP A 50 -27.62 -45.62 39.70
N ARG A 51 -28.70 -45.95 38.98
CA ARG A 51 -30.01 -45.30 39.03
C ARG A 51 -30.79 -45.90 40.24
N PRO A 52 -32.03 -45.50 40.59
CA PRO A 52 -32.86 -44.32 40.27
C PRO A 52 -33.60 -43.74 41.52
N ARG A 53 -34.59 -42.85 41.26
CA ARG A 53 -35.84 -42.50 42.02
C ARG A 53 -35.81 -41.07 42.56
N ARG A 54 -36.88 -40.27 42.56
CA ARG A 54 -38.31 -40.42 42.20
C ARG A 54 -38.83 -38.98 42.11
N GLY A 55 -39.58 -38.63 41.07
CA GLY A 55 -41.03 -38.38 41.19
C GLY A 55 -41.33 -36.96 40.67
N GLN A 56 -42.48 -36.63 40.13
CA GLN A 56 -43.70 -37.38 39.91
C GLN A 56 -44.61 -36.49 39.02
N ARG A 57 -45.45 -37.16 38.22
CA ARG A 57 -46.76 -36.73 37.69
C ARG A 57 -46.77 -36.03 36.34
N ASP A 58 -47.22 -36.72 35.29
CA ASP A 58 -48.60 -37.14 34.94
C ASP A 58 -49.06 -36.11 33.88
N GLY A 59 -49.45 -36.42 32.65
CA GLY A 59 -49.67 -37.66 31.94
C GLY A 59 -50.44 -37.33 30.65
N ASP A 60 -50.38 -38.25 29.70
CA ASP A 60 -51.42 -38.55 28.70
C ASP A 60 -51.69 -37.49 27.58
N ARG A 61 -51.77 -37.84 26.29
CA ARG A 61 -51.87 -39.15 25.63
C ARG A 61 -51.67 -39.04 24.10
N ASP A 62 -51.13 -40.14 23.56
CA ASP A 62 -51.41 -40.80 22.27
C ASP A 62 -51.05 -40.12 20.94
N GLY A 63 -49.91 -40.59 20.37
CA GLY A 63 -49.84 -41.61 19.32
C GLY A 63 -50.55 -41.34 17.97
N ALA A 64 -50.06 -41.73 16.81
CA ALA A 64 -48.86 -42.45 16.40
C ALA A 64 -48.77 -42.34 14.86
N GLU A 65 -47.66 -42.87 14.33
CA GLU A 65 -47.47 -43.36 12.93
C GLU A 65 -46.89 -42.41 11.87
N ARG A 66 -45.59 -42.68 11.59
CA ARG A 66 -44.83 -42.54 10.33
C ARG A 66 -45.43 -43.47 9.23
N PRO A 67 -44.91 -43.60 7.98
CA PRO A 67 -43.73 -43.01 7.30
C PRO A 67 -44.01 -42.47 5.87
N GLY A 68 -43.14 -41.68 5.23
CA GLY A 68 -42.15 -42.17 4.25
C GLY A 68 -42.36 -41.54 2.85
N GLU A 69 -41.26 -41.13 2.20
CA GLU A 69 -41.05 -40.64 0.81
C GLU A 69 -41.91 -41.30 -0.31
N PRO A 70 -42.01 -40.79 -1.59
CA PRO A 70 -40.94 -40.14 -2.39
C PRO A 70 -41.33 -39.11 -3.51
N ALA A 71 -40.27 -38.57 -4.15
CA ALA A 71 -40.05 -38.22 -5.59
C ALA A 71 -40.97 -37.28 -6.43
N ALA A 72 -40.30 -36.27 -7.00
CA ALA A 72 -40.34 -35.67 -8.36
C ALA A 72 -41.65 -35.50 -9.15
N GLU A 73 -41.92 -34.26 -9.62
CA GLU A 73 -42.41 -33.95 -10.99
C GLU A 73 -42.46 -32.42 -11.27
N ARG A 74 -42.07 -32.02 -12.48
CA ARG A 74 -42.50 -30.83 -13.26
C ARG A 74 -43.07 -31.38 -14.59
N PRO A 75 -43.79 -30.64 -15.49
CA PRO A 75 -44.22 -29.22 -15.51
C PRO A 75 -45.69 -29.03 -15.97
N ALA A 76 -46.17 -27.78 -16.13
CA ALA A 76 -47.27 -27.45 -17.06
C ALA A 76 -47.13 -26.03 -17.63
N GLU A 77 -47.38 -25.93 -18.94
CA GLU A 77 -47.24 -24.77 -19.82
C GLU A 77 -48.48 -23.84 -19.80
N GLY A 78 -48.27 -22.57 -20.16
CA GLY A 78 -49.32 -21.63 -20.55
C GLY A 78 -48.71 -20.34 -21.14
N GLN A 79 -48.90 -20.13 -22.45
CA GLN A 79 -48.45 -18.97 -23.24
C GLN A 79 -49.66 -18.05 -23.56
N PRO A 80 -49.51 -16.87 -24.22
CA PRO A 80 -49.69 -15.54 -23.61
C PRO A 80 -50.86 -14.71 -24.22
N VAL A 81 -51.16 -13.54 -23.64
CA VAL A 81 -51.96 -12.48 -24.30
C VAL A 81 -51.39 -11.08 -24.01
N PRO A 82 -51.50 -10.12 -24.95
CA PRO A 82 -50.60 -8.97 -25.10
C PRO A 82 -51.16 -7.68 -24.49
N ALA A 83 -50.28 -6.75 -24.12
CA ALA A 83 -50.66 -5.37 -23.84
C ALA A 83 -49.61 -4.39 -24.38
N GLU A 84 -50.13 -3.36 -25.03
CA GLU A 84 -49.45 -2.32 -25.81
C GLU A 84 -48.44 -1.50 -25.01
N ALA A 85 -47.44 -1.02 -25.74
CA ALA A 85 -46.44 -0.05 -25.29
C ALA A 85 -47.04 1.34 -25.03
N PRO A 86 -46.49 2.10 -24.07
CA PRO A 86 -46.28 3.52 -24.22
C PRO A 86 -44.83 3.76 -24.67
N GLN A 87 -44.68 4.43 -25.81
CA GLN A 87 -43.45 5.08 -26.21
C GLN A 87 -43.20 6.30 -25.31
N GLY A 88 -41.94 6.51 -24.90
CA GLY A 88 -41.48 7.82 -24.43
C GLY A 88 -40.71 7.82 -23.12
N ALA A 89 -39.46 7.37 -23.15
CA ALA A 89 -38.36 7.99 -22.43
C ALA A 89 -37.10 7.66 -23.23
N GLU A 90 -36.57 8.66 -23.94
CA GLU A 90 -35.27 8.59 -24.57
C GLU A 90 -34.24 8.45 -23.43
N ASP A 91 -33.84 7.21 -23.17
CA ASP A 91 -32.63 6.94 -22.39
C ASP A 91 -31.48 7.37 -23.30
N GLU A 92 -30.91 8.55 -23.02
CA GLU A 92 -29.62 8.95 -23.56
C GLU A 92 -28.60 7.90 -23.12
N ALA A 93 -28.33 6.96 -24.03
CA ALA A 93 -27.17 6.08 -23.94
C ALA A 93 -25.93 6.95 -23.72
N PRO A 94 -25.03 6.61 -22.78
CA PRO A 94 -23.74 7.28 -22.73
C PRO A 94 -23.03 7.00 -24.05
N ASP A 95 -22.63 8.09 -24.69
CA ASP A 95 -21.75 8.15 -25.86
C ASP A 95 -20.53 7.25 -25.61
N GLU A 96 -20.56 6.03 -26.18
CA GLU A 96 -19.39 5.19 -26.41
C GLU A 96 -18.51 5.94 -27.42
N ALA A 97 -17.78 6.94 -26.93
CA ALA A 97 -16.57 7.38 -27.59
C ALA A 97 -15.71 6.12 -27.76
N ALA A 98 -15.47 5.76 -29.02
CA ALA A 98 -14.89 4.51 -29.44
C ALA A 98 -13.48 4.30 -28.86
N GLU A 99 -13.40 3.76 -27.65
CA GLU A 99 -12.25 2.99 -27.18
C GLU A 99 -12.24 1.71 -28.01
N ARG A 100 -11.20 1.52 -28.83
CA ARG A 100 -10.88 0.19 -29.33
C ARG A 100 -10.81 -0.72 -28.10
N PRO A 101 -11.42 -1.92 -28.08
CA PRO A 101 -11.33 -2.76 -26.90
C PRO A 101 -9.85 -2.99 -26.64
N ALA A 102 -9.33 -2.49 -25.52
CA ALA A 102 -8.03 -2.91 -25.04
C ALA A 102 -8.06 -4.44 -25.07
N GLU A 103 -7.11 -5.07 -25.77
CA GLU A 103 -7.04 -6.53 -25.78
C GLU A 103 -7.04 -6.97 -24.32
N ARG A 104 -7.97 -7.89 -23.99
CA ARG A 104 -8.07 -8.41 -22.62
C ARG A 104 -6.68 -8.87 -22.20
N PRO A 105 -6.24 -8.53 -20.97
CA PRO A 105 -4.90 -8.87 -20.54
C PRO A 105 -4.70 -10.38 -20.59
N GLN A 106 -3.52 -10.79 -21.06
CA GLN A 106 -3.16 -12.18 -21.26
C GLN A 106 -2.02 -12.59 -20.32
N PRO A 107 -2.02 -13.83 -19.82
CA PRO A 107 -0.90 -14.34 -19.02
C PRO A 107 0.41 -14.29 -19.81
N VAL A 108 1.48 -13.84 -19.17
CA VAL A 108 2.81 -13.80 -19.79
C VAL A 108 3.46 -15.18 -19.66
N PRO A 109 3.97 -15.77 -20.76
CA PRO A 109 4.62 -17.08 -20.70
C PRO A 109 5.84 -17.08 -19.78
N ALA A 110 6.07 -18.20 -19.09
CA ALA A 110 7.24 -18.39 -18.22
C ALA A 110 8.59 -18.14 -18.94
N ALA A 111 8.65 -18.42 -20.25
CA ALA A 111 9.84 -18.14 -21.06
C ALA A 111 10.16 -16.64 -21.14
N THR A 112 9.14 -15.79 -21.29
CA THR A 112 9.28 -14.31 -21.30
C THR A 112 9.61 -13.79 -19.90
N GLN A 113 9.01 -14.39 -18.87
CA GLN A 113 9.25 -14.07 -17.46
C GLN A 113 10.69 -14.33 -17.02
N ASN A 114 11.29 -15.40 -17.54
CA ASN A 114 12.62 -15.88 -17.13
C ASN A 114 13.71 -15.50 -18.14
N GLU A 115 13.35 -14.71 -19.15
CA GLU A 115 14.31 -14.16 -20.11
C GLU A 115 15.26 -13.20 -19.37
N PRO A 116 16.58 -13.34 -19.53
CA PRO A 116 17.53 -12.44 -18.89
C PRO A 116 17.24 -10.99 -19.27
N VAL A 117 17.16 -10.11 -18.26
CA VAL A 117 17.10 -8.67 -18.50
C VAL A 117 18.44 -8.24 -19.08
N ALA A 118 18.42 -7.73 -20.31
CA ALA A 118 19.63 -7.25 -20.98
C ALA A 118 20.29 -6.13 -20.13
N PRO A 119 21.62 -5.96 -20.22
CA PRO A 119 22.33 -4.89 -19.50
C PRO A 119 21.76 -3.49 -19.76
N ASP A 120 21.18 -3.30 -20.95
CA ASP A 120 20.78 -2.00 -21.49
C ASP A 120 19.30 -1.63 -21.23
N GLY A 121 18.58 -2.31 -20.35
CA GLY A 121 17.35 -1.72 -19.82
C GLY A 121 16.33 -2.68 -19.24
N ILE A 122 15.98 -2.43 -17.98
CA ILE A 122 14.76 -2.93 -17.34
C ILE A 122 13.53 -2.54 -18.18
N ASP A 123 13.58 -1.36 -18.81
CA ASP A 123 12.61 -0.89 -19.80
C ASP A 123 12.43 -1.88 -20.97
N ALA A 124 13.50 -2.43 -21.54
CA ALA A 124 13.37 -3.41 -22.62
C ALA A 124 12.66 -4.70 -22.17
N SER A 125 12.70 -5.03 -20.87
CA SER A 125 11.92 -6.12 -20.27
C SER A 125 10.44 -5.78 -20.20
N ASP A 126 10.12 -4.61 -19.66
CA ASP A 126 8.74 -4.15 -19.52
C ASP A 126 8.06 -3.95 -20.88
N ALA A 127 8.79 -3.44 -21.88
CA ALA A 127 8.27 -3.21 -23.23
C ALA A 127 7.79 -4.50 -23.92
N ARG A 128 8.26 -5.69 -23.51
CA ARG A 128 7.76 -6.96 -24.06
C ARG A 128 6.35 -7.31 -23.57
N VAL A 129 5.95 -6.75 -22.42
CA VAL A 129 4.72 -7.10 -21.71
C VAL A 129 3.71 -5.94 -21.70
N GLN A 130 4.19 -4.71 -21.80
CA GLN A 130 3.34 -3.53 -21.91
C GLN A 130 2.82 -3.38 -23.34
N GLN A 131 1.52 -3.63 -23.51
CA GLN A 131 0.79 -3.62 -24.79
C GLN A 131 -0.27 -2.53 -24.74
N LEU A 132 0.16 -1.27 -24.71
CA LEU A 132 -0.75 -0.13 -24.66
C LEU A 132 -1.55 -0.02 -25.96
N ALA A 133 -2.86 0.20 -25.84
CA ALA A 133 -3.73 0.40 -26.99
C ALA A 133 -3.34 1.64 -27.82
N GLU A 134 -2.85 2.68 -27.15
CA GLU A 134 -2.43 3.95 -27.74
C GLU A 134 -1.10 4.44 -27.12
N PRO A 135 -0.23 5.10 -27.90
CA PRO A 135 0.94 5.79 -27.35
C PRO A 135 0.53 6.86 -26.34
N VAL A 136 1.29 6.98 -25.25
CA VAL A 136 1.06 8.01 -24.21
C VAL A 136 2.10 9.10 -24.36
N GLU A 137 1.65 10.30 -24.77
CA GLU A 137 2.49 11.49 -24.80
C GLU A 137 2.36 12.26 -23.48
N ILE A 138 3.50 12.53 -22.82
CA ILE A 138 3.54 13.24 -21.55
C ILE A 138 4.23 14.58 -21.77
N ALA A 139 3.46 15.67 -21.73
CA ALA A 139 4.00 17.04 -21.79
C ALA A 139 4.95 17.33 -20.61
N PRO A 140 5.98 18.17 -20.74
CA PRO A 140 6.87 18.50 -19.63
C PRO A 140 6.13 19.07 -18.40
N ILE A 141 6.49 18.60 -17.20
CA ILE A 141 5.81 19.00 -15.94
C ILE A 141 5.99 20.49 -15.61
N THR A 142 6.99 21.13 -16.21
CA THR A 142 7.32 22.55 -16.07
C THR A 142 6.67 23.44 -17.12
N GLU A 143 6.01 22.87 -18.13
CA GLU A 143 5.38 23.66 -19.22
C GLU A 143 4.19 24.49 -18.69
N GLU A 144 3.40 23.92 -17.79
CA GLU A 144 2.22 24.58 -17.24
C GLU A 144 2.61 25.67 -16.21
N GLN A 145 2.08 26.88 -16.37
CA GLN A 145 2.32 27.98 -15.42
C GLN A 145 1.38 27.89 -14.22
N GLY A 146 1.90 28.15 -13.02
CA GLY A 146 1.14 28.17 -11.78
C GLY A 146 1.31 29.47 -11.00
N GLU A 147 0.38 29.74 -10.10
CA GLU A 147 0.48 30.85 -9.13
C GLU A 147 1.13 30.35 -7.84
N ARG A 148 2.24 30.97 -7.41
CA ARG A 148 2.89 30.58 -6.15
C ARG A 148 1.97 30.83 -4.95
N ILE A 149 1.81 29.81 -4.11
CA ILE A 149 0.95 29.83 -2.91
C ILE A 149 1.73 29.44 -1.65
N GLU A 150 1.17 29.77 -0.49
CA GLU A 150 1.60 29.13 0.77
C GLU A 150 1.37 27.63 0.68
N ALA A 151 2.14 26.86 1.46
CA ALA A 151 1.90 25.44 1.62
C ALA A 151 0.41 25.21 1.97
N PRO A 152 -0.31 24.32 1.26
CA PRO A 152 -1.72 24.07 1.52
C PRO A 152 -1.93 23.81 3.01
N ARG A 153 -2.76 24.63 3.65
CA ARG A 153 -3.03 24.49 5.09
C ARG A 153 -3.59 23.09 5.31
N ARG A 154 -2.86 22.30 6.12
CA ARG A 154 -3.28 20.96 6.56
C ARG A 154 -4.72 21.08 7.05
N GLY A 155 -5.64 20.26 6.55
CA GLY A 155 -7.04 20.29 6.94
C GLY A 155 -7.21 20.00 8.44
N GLY A 156 -6.98 20.99 9.28
CA GLY A 156 -7.22 21.03 10.71
C GLY A 156 -8.27 22.08 10.98
N ARG A 157 -9.24 21.72 11.82
CA ARG A 157 -10.35 22.57 12.26
C ARG A 157 -9.87 23.98 12.60
N ASP A 158 -10.69 24.96 12.24
CA ASP A 158 -10.70 26.26 12.88
C ASP A 158 -10.62 26.06 14.40
N ARG A 159 -9.51 26.51 15.00
CA ARG A 159 -9.39 26.70 16.44
C ARG A 159 -10.25 27.90 16.84
N ASP A 160 -11.56 27.74 16.77
CA ASP A 160 -12.51 28.48 17.59
C ASP A 160 -13.35 27.48 18.40
N GLY A 161 -12.67 26.44 18.91
CA GLY A 161 -13.09 25.71 20.09
C GLY A 161 -12.92 26.59 21.31
N ARG A 162 -13.83 27.56 21.50
CA ARG A 162 -14.09 28.08 22.84
C ARG A 162 -14.80 26.97 23.61
N ASP A 163 -14.00 26.18 24.31
CA ASP A 163 -14.45 25.37 25.44
C ASP A 163 -15.16 26.30 26.43
N ARG A 164 -16.50 26.36 26.33
CA ARG A 164 -17.33 26.84 27.43
C ARG A 164 -17.47 25.69 28.42
N ASP A 165 -16.49 25.57 29.30
CA ASP A 165 -16.65 24.88 30.58
C ASP A 165 -17.71 25.63 31.40
N GLY A 166 -18.96 25.17 31.28
CA GLY A 166 -20.09 25.67 32.06
C GLY A 166 -20.30 24.83 33.32
N ARG A 167 -19.55 25.09 34.40
CA ARG A 167 -19.95 24.72 35.78
C ARG A 167 -19.62 25.84 36.78
N GLY A 168 -20.69 26.47 37.29
CA GLY A 168 -20.77 27.28 38.52
C GLY A 168 -20.09 28.65 38.44
N GLU A 169 -20.64 29.77 38.91
CA GLU A 169 -21.63 30.02 39.97
C GLU A 169 -22.31 31.38 39.77
N ASN A 170 -23.56 31.45 40.25
CA ASN A 170 -24.27 32.57 40.88
C ASN A 170 -24.45 33.93 40.16
N GLY A 171 -25.73 34.32 40.02
CA GLY A 171 -26.14 35.71 40.28
C GLY A 171 -27.25 36.30 39.40
N ARG A 172 -28.51 36.02 39.78
CA ARG A 172 -29.67 36.93 39.84
C ARG A 172 -30.14 37.75 38.61
N ASP A 173 -31.48 37.80 38.56
CA ASP A 173 -32.36 38.86 38.06
C ASP A 173 -32.82 38.87 36.58
N ALA A 174 -34.13 38.58 36.47
CA ALA A 174 -35.16 39.37 35.81
C ALA A 174 -35.30 39.38 34.26
N ASP A 175 -36.45 38.84 33.86
CA ASP A 175 -37.44 39.42 32.94
C ASP A 175 -37.28 39.41 31.42
N ALA A 176 -38.47 39.27 30.81
CA ALA A 176 -38.89 39.63 29.47
C ALA A 176 -38.94 38.52 28.38
N ARG A 177 -40.10 37.85 28.37
CA ARG A 177 -41.00 37.64 27.22
C ARG A 177 -40.54 38.17 25.86
N GLY A 178 -40.61 37.31 24.85
CA GLY A 178 -40.72 37.69 23.44
C GLY A 178 -40.67 36.46 22.55
N GLY A 179 -41.79 36.06 21.96
CA GLY A 179 -41.84 34.96 21.00
C GLY A 179 -41.18 35.34 19.68
N ASP A 180 -40.77 34.34 18.91
CA ASP A 180 -41.42 34.09 17.61
C ASP A 180 -40.99 32.74 17.03
N ARG A 181 -41.98 32.08 16.43
CA ARG A 181 -41.82 30.89 15.60
C ARG A 181 -41.40 31.39 14.22
N ASP A 182 -40.35 30.82 13.65
CA ASP A 182 -40.20 30.61 12.20
C ASP A 182 -38.99 29.71 11.96
N ARG A 183 -39.23 28.44 11.62
CA ARG A 183 -39.18 27.88 10.25
C ARG A 183 -37.75 27.51 9.81
N GLU A 184 -37.54 26.19 9.77
CA GLU A 184 -36.87 25.47 8.68
C GLU A 184 -36.42 26.36 7.52
N ALA A 185 -35.13 26.68 7.48
CA ALA A 185 -34.47 27.13 6.28
C ALA A 185 -33.04 26.60 6.31
N GLY A 186 -32.87 25.52 5.54
CA GLY A 186 -31.63 24.89 5.10
C GLY A 186 -30.32 25.43 5.68
N ASP A 187 -29.73 24.61 6.55
CA ASP A 187 -28.28 24.47 6.64
C ASP A 187 -27.79 23.92 5.29
N ARG A 188 -27.79 24.77 4.25
CA ARG A 188 -26.94 24.59 3.07
C ARG A 188 -25.53 24.82 3.56
N ARG A 189 -25.00 23.79 4.26
CA ARG A 189 -23.57 23.62 4.48
C ARG A 189 -22.91 23.90 3.15
N GLY A 190 -22.03 24.89 3.14
CA GLY A 190 -21.23 25.21 1.98
C GLY A 190 -20.61 23.91 1.47
N ARG A 191 -20.99 23.50 0.26
CA ARG A 191 -20.22 22.55 -0.52
C ARG A 191 -18.86 23.18 -0.70
N GLY A 192 -17.92 22.89 0.20
CA GLY A 192 -16.53 23.26 0.04
C GLY A 192 -15.98 22.48 -1.15
N ASP A 193 -15.25 23.17 -2.01
CA ASP A 193 -14.44 22.55 -3.06
C ASP A 193 -13.57 21.45 -2.43
N GLY A 194 -13.91 20.17 -2.67
CA GLY A 194 -13.14 19.04 -2.12
C GLY A 194 -13.92 17.79 -1.67
N ASP A 195 -15.26 17.78 -1.68
CA ASP A 195 -16.01 16.54 -1.37
C ASP A 195 -16.08 15.62 -2.60
N ARG A 196 -15.45 14.45 -2.51
CA ARG A 196 -15.57 13.37 -3.51
C ARG A 196 -16.93 12.70 -3.34
N PRO A 197 -17.69 12.45 -4.42
CA PRO A 197 -18.89 11.62 -4.32
C PRO A 197 -18.53 10.28 -3.69
N ASN A 198 -19.35 9.82 -2.74
CA ASN A 198 -19.23 8.51 -2.08
C ASN A 198 -17.94 8.29 -1.25
N VAL A 199 -17.21 9.36 -0.90
CA VAL A 199 -16.01 9.26 -0.05
C VAL A 199 -16.11 10.26 1.09
N GLU A 200 -15.91 9.78 2.31
CA GLU A 200 -15.88 10.60 3.52
C GLU A 200 -14.54 10.45 4.24
N VAL A 201 -13.95 11.55 4.71
CA VAL A 201 -12.76 11.47 5.57
C VAL A 201 -13.21 11.20 7.02
N VAL A 202 -13.00 9.97 7.49
CA VAL A 202 -13.44 9.54 8.83
C VAL A 202 -12.42 9.82 9.93
N ARG A 203 -11.13 9.90 9.60
CA ARG A 203 -10.07 10.22 10.55
C ARG A 203 -8.94 10.96 9.85
N ARG A 204 -8.33 11.91 10.56
CA ARG A 204 -7.02 12.50 10.22
C ARG A 204 -6.11 12.33 11.43
N ASP A 205 -4.87 11.91 11.21
CA ASP A 205 -3.85 11.91 12.25
C ASP A 205 -2.94 13.15 12.15
N ASP A 206 -2.10 13.36 13.18
CA ASP A 206 -1.21 14.52 13.26
C ASP A 206 -0.11 14.51 12.17
N ASP A 207 0.17 13.32 11.63
CA ASP A 207 1.15 13.08 10.56
C ASP A 207 0.56 13.41 9.17
N GLY A 208 -0.70 13.84 9.10
CA GLY A 208 -1.35 14.25 7.85
C GLY A 208 -2.03 13.11 7.08
N ARG A 209 -2.00 11.88 7.61
CA ARG A 209 -2.68 10.73 7.01
C ARG A 209 -4.18 10.89 7.13
N GLN A 210 -4.90 10.46 6.10
CA GLN A 210 -6.35 10.52 6.06
C GLN A 210 -6.92 9.13 5.89
N ILE A 211 -7.82 8.73 6.78
CA ILE A 211 -8.60 7.52 6.59
C ILE A 211 -9.91 7.91 5.94
N LEU A 212 -10.14 7.34 4.76
CA LEU A 212 -11.28 7.53 3.91
C LEU A 212 -12.26 6.36 4.13
N SER A 213 -13.54 6.66 4.20
CA SER A 213 -14.65 5.71 4.10
C SER A 213 -15.24 5.86 2.72
N ILE A 214 -15.21 4.79 1.93
CA ILE A 214 -15.73 4.77 0.56
C ILE A 214 -17.03 3.97 0.58
N ILE A 215 -18.14 4.65 0.30
CA ILE A 215 -19.49 4.11 0.40
C ILE A 215 -19.94 3.64 -1.00
N GLY A 216 -19.96 2.34 -1.26
CA GLY A 216 -20.39 1.84 -2.56
C GLY A 216 -20.14 0.35 -2.77
N ALA A 217 -21.00 -0.29 -3.57
CA ALA A 217 -20.97 -1.73 -3.84
C ALA A 217 -19.85 -2.09 -4.83
N GLY A 218 -18.61 -2.27 -4.34
CA GLY A 218 -17.52 -2.78 -5.18
C GLY A 218 -16.11 -2.31 -4.88
N VAL A 219 -15.82 -1.84 -3.67
CA VAL A 219 -14.45 -1.48 -3.26
C VAL A 219 -13.72 -2.73 -2.78
N ALA A 220 -12.47 -2.94 -3.24
CA ALA A 220 -11.59 -3.97 -2.71
C ALA A 220 -11.35 -3.72 -1.21
N GLY A 221 -11.70 -4.68 -0.35
CA GLY A 221 -11.62 -4.56 1.11
C GLY A 221 -12.96 -4.29 1.83
N ALA A 222 -14.07 -4.06 1.11
CA ALA A 222 -15.39 -4.07 1.76
C ALA A 222 -15.71 -5.50 2.23
N VAL A 223 -15.90 -5.70 3.54
CA VAL A 223 -16.46 -6.94 4.08
C VAL A 223 -17.78 -7.23 3.37
N ALA A 224 -18.03 -8.47 2.97
CA ALA A 224 -19.31 -8.86 2.35
C ALA A 224 -20.49 -8.45 3.25
N GLY A 225 -21.25 -7.43 2.84
CA GLY A 225 -22.36 -6.84 3.61
C GLY A 225 -22.03 -5.56 4.40
N GLY A 226 -20.79 -5.07 4.35
CA GLY A 226 -20.37 -3.79 4.92
C GLY A 226 -20.85 -2.59 4.09
N ALA A 227 -21.26 -1.52 4.76
CA ALA A 227 -21.76 -0.30 4.12
C ALA A 227 -20.65 0.59 3.51
N ALA A 228 -19.39 0.37 3.88
CA ALA A 228 -18.24 1.13 3.39
C ALA A 228 -16.94 0.30 3.47
N ALA A 229 -15.97 0.61 2.62
CA ALA A 229 -14.58 0.17 2.75
C ALA A 229 -13.71 1.30 3.28
N TYR A 230 -12.72 0.99 4.12
CA TYR A 230 -11.78 1.99 4.60
C TYR A 230 -10.48 1.96 3.80
N PHE A 231 -9.97 3.13 3.45
CA PHE A 231 -8.72 3.30 2.73
C PHE A 231 -7.89 4.38 3.41
N ILE A 232 -6.58 4.19 3.55
CA ILE A 232 -5.70 5.21 4.12
C ILE A 232 -4.90 5.89 3.02
N LYS A 233 -4.95 7.22 3.01
CA LYS A 233 -4.11 8.07 2.20
C LYS A 233 -2.94 8.54 3.05
N GLY A 234 -1.77 7.97 2.80
CA GLY A 234 -0.51 8.33 3.43
C GLY A 234 -0.07 9.74 3.06
N ASP A 235 0.97 10.21 3.75
CA ASP A 235 1.63 11.49 3.48
C ASP A 235 3.14 11.28 3.43
N ASP A 236 3.70 11.31 2.23
CA ASP A 236 5.14 11.15 2.00
C ASP A 236 5.92 12.47 2.08
N ARG A 237 5.25 13.60 2.34
CA ARG A 237 5.89 14.93 2.31
C ARG A 237 7.04 15.04 3.30
N GLU A 238 6.92 14.46 4.49
CA GLU A 238 8.00 14.49 5.49
C GLU A 238 9.26 13.79 4.96
N ARG A 239 9.10 12.57 4.41
CA ARG A 239 10.19 11.82 3.81
C ARG A 239 10.77 12.54 2.59
N LEU A 240 9.92 13.10 1.73
CA LEU A 240 10.35 13.78 0.51
C LEU A 240 11.05 15.12 0.78
N THR A 241 10.58 15.92 1.72
CA THR A 241 11.15 17.26 2.00
C THR A 241 12.39 17.22 2.89
N ARG A 242 12.76 16.03 3.38
CA ARG A 242 14.02 15.83 4.08
C ARG A 242 15.19 16.30 3.20
N ASN A 243 16.09 17.08 3.79
CA ASN A 243 17.25 17.67 3.11
C ASN A 243 16.88 18.55 1.89
N ALA A 244 15.65 19.06 1.81
CA ALA A 244 15.30 20.06 0.81
C ALA A 244 15.97 21.40 1.14
N GLU A 245 16.56 22.04 0.13
CA GLU A 245 17.01 23.43 0.22
C GLU A 245 15.80 24.37 0.22
N GLU A 246 14.85 24.11 -0.67
CA GLU A 246 13.60 24.86 -0.78
C GLU A 246 12.45 23.90 -1.06
N THR A 247 11.27 24.23 -0.54
CA THR A 247 10.01 23.61 -0.98
C THR A 247 8.99 24.71 -1.18
N TYR A 248 8.38 24.74 -2.36
CA TYR A 248 7.34 25.70 -2.69
C TYR A 248 6.18 25.03 -3.42
N TYR A 249 5.06 25.74 -3.47
CA TYR A 249 3.81 25.24 -4.02
C TYR A 249 3.26 26.25 -5.02
N GLU A 250 2.68 25.73 -6.09
CA GLU A 250 1.99 26.49 -7.11
C GLU A 250 0.58 25.95 -7.29
N ARG A 251 -0.40 26.85 -7.37
CA ARG A 251 -1.75 26.52 -7.79
C ARG A 251 -1.79 26.44 -9.31
N LEU A 252 -2.21 25.30 -9.82
CA LEU A 252 -2.44 25.07 -11.25
C LEU A 252 -3.94 25.19 -11.58
N PRO A 253 -4.30 25.40 -12.86
CA PRO A 253 -5.66 25.26 -13.34
C PRO A 253 -6.36 23.97 -12.91
N ARG A 254 -7.70 24.01 -12.86
CA ARG A 254 -8.58 22.89 -12.44
C ARG A 254 -8.40 22.44 -10.99
N GLY A 255 -7.94 23.34 -10.11
CA GLY A 255 -7.78 23.05 -8.69
C GLY A 255 -6.60 22.14 -8.35
N ARG A 256 -5.71 21.89 -9.32
CA ARG A 256 -4.49 21.12 -9.13
C ARG A 256 -3.44 21.93 -8.35
N THR A 257 -2.54 21.24 -7.67
CA THR A 257 -1.41 21.84 -6.95
C THR A 257 -0.12 21.19 -7.41
N ARG A 258 0.90 22.00 -7.72
CA ARG A 258 2.26 21.54 -7.99
C ARG A 258 3.13 21.84 -6.78
N GLN A 259 3.73 20.81 -6.20
CA GLN A 259 4.78 20.93 -5.20
C GLN A 259 6.12 20.76 -5.90
N THR A 260 7.05 21.66 -5.63
CA THR A 260 8.44 21.55 -6.06
C THR A 260 9.35 21.52 -4.85
N ILE A 261 10.15 20.46 -4.76
CA ILE A 261 11.18 20.26 -3.73
C ILE A 261 12.53 20.39 -4.42
N VAL A 262 13.31 21.42 -4.05
CA VAL A 262 14.64 21.68 -4.60
C VAL A 262 15.68 21.05 -3.68
N ARG A 263 16.53 20.20 -4.24
CA ARG A 263 17.71 19.62 -3.58
C ARG A 263 18.92 20.55 -3.73
N ASP A 264 19.87 20.42 -2.82
CA ASP A 264 21.14 21.16 -2.81
C ASP A 264 21.98 20.97 -4.09
N ASN A 265 21.85 19.82 -4.75
CA ASN A 265 22.50 19.51 -6.02
C ASN A 265 21.74 20.05 -7.27
N GLY A 266 20.66 20.82 -7.07
CA GLY A 266 19.84 21.40 -8.12
C GLY A 266 18.78 20.46 -8.72
N VAL A 267 18.72 19.19 -8.27
CA VAL A 267 17.63 18.28 -8.64
C VAL A 267 16.33 18.78 -8.05
N GLN A 268 15.24 18.73 -8.82
CA GLN A 268 13.91 19.09 -8.36
C GLN A 268 13.00 17.87 -8.37
N ILE A 269 12.30 17.63 -7.27
CA ILE A 269 11.20 16.66 -7.21
C ILE A 269 9.90 17.45 -7.35
N VAL A 270 9.19 17.20 -8.45
CA VAL A 270 7.97 17.91 -8.82
C VAL A 270 6.80 16.93 -8.73
N THR A 271 5.85 17.21 -7.85
CA THR A 271 4.64 16.40 -7.65
C THR A 271 3.41 17.24 -7.95
N VAL A 272 2.57 16.79 -8.88
CA VAL A 272 1.28 17.42 -9.18
C VAL A 272 0.18 16.60 -8.55
N THR A 273 -0.72 17.24 -7.81
CA THR A 273 -1.90 16.62 -7.20
C THR A 273 -3.19 17.26 -7.69
N ASP A 274 -4.30 16.51 -7.68
CA ASP A 274 -5.63 17.07 -7.89
C ASP A 274 -6.14 17.85 -6.65
N SER A 275 -7.37 18.36 -6.76
CA SER A 275 -8.06 19.09 -5.70
C SER A 275 -8.35 18.26 -4.45
N TYR A 276 -8.32 16.93 -4.57
CA TYR A 276 -8.52 15.98 -3.50
C TYR A 276 -7.19 15.45 -2.93
N GLY A 277 -6.07 15.91 -3.49
CA GLY A 277 -4.70 15.59 -3.12
C GLY A 277 -4.19 14.27 -3.70
N ASP A 278 -4.88 13.63 -4.64
CA ASP A 278 -4.33 12.42 -5.29
C ASP A 278 -3.22 12.85 -6.22
N ILE A 279 -2.15 12.04 -6.25
CA ILE A 279 -0.99 12.36 -7.08
C ILE A 279 -1.33 12.03 -8.52
N LEU A 280 -1.29 13.06 -9.36
CA LEU A 280 -1.49 12.96 -10.80
C LEU A 280 -0.18 12.61 -11.50
N ARG A 281 0.93 13.15 -10.99
CA ARG A 281 2.23 12.94 -11.59
C ARG A 281 3.32 13.22 -10.58
N ARG A 282 4.39 12.45 -10.67
CA ARG A 282 5.66 12.76 -10.01
C ARG A 282 6.81 12.62 -10.99
N SER A 283 7.66 13.63 -11.00
CA SER A 283 8.84 13.68 -11.85
C SER A 283 10.05 14.20 -11.08
N ARG A 284 11.23 13.72 -11.49
CA ARG A 284 12.52 14.28 -11.12
C ARG A 284 13.03 15.14 -12.27
N VAL A 285 13.22 16.43 -12.05
CA VAL A 285 13.84 17.35 -13.01
C VAL A 285 15.31 17.52 -12.64
N MET A 286 16.19 17.13 -13.54
CA MET A 286 17.64 17.22 -13.37
C MET A 286 18.12 18.68 -13.50
N PRO A 287 19.33 19.02 -13.01
CA PRO A 287 19.86 20.39 -13.12
C PRO A 287 20.02 20.91 -14.56
N ASP A 288 20.13 20.00 -15.53
CA ASP A 288 20.18 20.29 -16.97
C ASP A 288 18.78 20.52 -17.59
N GLY A 289 17.71 20.44 -16.79
CA GLY A 289 16.32 20.57 -17.22
C GLY A 289 15.70 19.27 -17.75
N ARG A 290 16.46 18.17 -17.84
CA ARG A 290 15.93 16.88 -18.28
C ARG A 290 14.95 16.35 -17.25
N GLU A 291 13.74 16.05 -17.70
CA GLU A 291 12.70 15.45 -16.87
C GLU A 291 12.78 13.92 -16.92
N VAL A 292 12.76 13.30 -15.75
CA VAL A 292 12.54 11.88 -15.56
C VAL A 292 11.19 11.69 -14.88
N VAL A 293 10.21 11.17 -15.62
CA VAL A 293 8.90 10.81 -15.07
C VAL A 293 9.03 9.55 -14.23
N LEU A 294 8.52 9.57 -12.99
CA LEU A 294 8.44 8.40 -12.12
C LEU A 294 7.11 7.66 -12.36
N PHE A 295 6.01 8.40 -12.31
CA PHE A 295 4.67 7.87 -12.58
C PHE A 295 3.69 8.96 -13.02
N TYR A 296 2.65 8.55 -13.71
CA TYR A 296 1.68 9.41 -14.37
C TYR A 296 0.26 8.85 -14.28
N ASP A 297 -0.71 9.72 -14.01
CA ASP A 297 -2.14 9.44 -14.06
C ASP A 297 -2.66 9.70 -15.48
N PRO A 298 -3.16 8.68 -16.20
CA PRO A 298 -3.67 8.83 -17.57
C PRO A 298 -4.84 9.81 -17.67
N TYR A 299 -5.48 10.16 -16.55
CA TYR A 299 -6.58 11.10 -16.47
C TYR A 299 -6.12 12.49 -15.97
N GLU A 300 -4.82 12.82 -15.99
CA GLU A 300 -4.32 14.14 -15.56
C GLU A 300 -5.00 15.30 -16.31
N GLN A 301 -5.25 15.11 -17.61
CA GLN A 301 -5.84 16.14 -18.48
C GLN A 301 -7.36 16.03 -18.63
N ASN A 302 -7.98 14.98 -18.07
CA ASN A 302 -9.39 14.66 -18.28
C ASN A 302 -10.21 14.96 -17.02
N ASP A 303 -11.29 15.73 -17.19
CA ASP A 303 -12.22 16.04 -16.10
C ASP A 303 -13.11 14.84 -15.72
N ARG A 304 -13.20 13.81 -16.59
CA ARG A 304 -13.95 12.58 -16.36
C ARG A 304 -13.05 11.48 -15.80
N ARG A 305 -12.89 11.47 -14.48
CA ARG A 305 -12.16 10.42 -13.77
C ARG A 305 -13.02 9.17 -13.55
N PRO A 306 -12.42 7.97 -13.46
CA PRO A 306 -13.10 6.79 -12.99
C PRO A 306 -13.74 7.01 -11.62
N ARG A 307 -14.83 6.29 -11.36
CA ARG A 307 -15.55 6.32 -10.09
C ARG A 307 -14.65 5.79 -8.97
N TYR A 308 -14.38 6.63 -7.96
CA TYR A 308 -13.50 6.30 -6.83
C TYR A 308 -14.05 5.17 -5.94
N ASP A 309 -15.37 4.97 -5.94
CA ASP A 309 -16.09 3.90 -5.24
C ASP A 309 -16.12 2.56 -5.99
N ARG A 310 -15.46 2.47 -7.15
CA ARG A 310 -15.33 1.25 -7.94
C ARG A 310 -13.89 0.78 -7.94
N ASP A 311 -13.68 -0.50 -7.62
CA ASP A 311 -12.38 -1.15 -7.82
C ASP A 311 -12.01 -1.14 -9.32
N PRO A 312 -10.89 -0.50 -9.72
CA PRO A 312 -10.47 -0.40 -11.12
C PRO A 312 -10.09 -1.75 -11.74
N GLY A 313 -9.78 -2.76 -10.92
CA GLY A 313 -9.48 -4.13 -11.37
C GLY A 313 -10.70 -5.05 -11.46
N ARG A 314 -11.90 -4.58 -11.07
CA ARG A 314 -13.10 -5.43 -10.95
C ARG A 314 -13.50 -6.14 -12.24
N ASP A 315 -13.30 -5.50 -13.39
CA ASP A 315 -13.69 -6.03 -14.70
C ASP A 315 -12.56 -6.84 -15.37
N LEU A 316 -11.40 -6.95 -14.72
CA LEU A 316 -10.29 -7.75 -15.23
C LEU A 316 -10.61 -9.24 -15.09
N PRO A 317 -10.14 -10.10 -16.02
CA PRO A 317 -10.26 -11.55 -15.88
C PRO A 317 -9.52 -12.04 -14.62
N GLU A 318 -9.79 -13.26 -14.16
CA GLU A 318 -8.99 -13.86 -13.10
C GLU A 318 -7.51 -13.96 -13.49
N LEU A 319 -6.61 -13.65 -12.56
CA LEU A 319 -5.18 -13.72 -12.83
C LEU A 319 -4.74 -15.18 -12.96
N THR A 320 -4.11 -15.51 -14.09
CA THR A 320 -3.47 -16.83 -14.29
C THR A 320 -1.96 -16.69 -14.22
N ILE A 321 -1.35 -17.30 -13.21
CA ILE A 321 0.10 -17.23 -12.97
C ILE A 321 0.76 -18.44 -13.63
N GLY A 322 1.63 -18.19 -14.61
CA GLY A 322 2.34 -19.22 -15.37
C GLY A 322 3.69 -19.67 -14.77
N ILE A 323 4.09 -19.08 -13.65
CA ILE A 323 5.37 -19.33 -12.95
C ILE A 323 5.14 -19.97 -11.57
N PRO A 324 6.15 -20.64 -10.98
CA PRO A 324 6.07 -21.15 -9.62
C PRO A 324 5.73 -20.07 -8.59
N ARG A 325 5.01 -20.45 -7.51
CA ARG A 325 4.55 -19.52 -6.48
C ARG A 325 5.70 -18.80 -5.77
N ASP A 326 6.79 -19.51 -5.53
CA ASP A 326 8.03 -19.02 -4.92
C ASP A 326 8.83 -18.08 -5.84
N GLU A 327 8.58 -18.11 -7.17
CA GLU A 327 9.11 -17.12 -8.10
C GLU A 327 8.23 -15.86 -8.19
N TYR A 328 6.93 -15.98 -7.89
CA TYR A 328 5.96 -14.88 -7.91
C TYR A 328 5.90 -14.11 -6.57
N ILE A 329 5.90 -14.84 -5.44
CA ILE A 329 5.94 -14.33 -4.08
C ILE A 329 7.23 -14.82 -3.43
N VAL A 330 8.16 -13.89 -3.23
CA VAL A 330 9.51 -14.13 -2.73
C VAL A 330 9.62 -13.51 -1.34
N ASP A 331 9.69 -14.13 -0.19
CA ASP A 331 9.50 -15.49 0.28
C ASP A 331 10.79 -15.93 0.99
N ILE A 332 11.59 -15.02 1.57
CA ILE A 332 12.95 -15.33 2.06
C ILE A 332 13.16 -15.01 3.54
N ASP A 333 13.72 -15.98 4.25
CA ASP A 333 14.06 -15.89 5.68
C ASP A 333 15.38 -15.15 5.95
N GLN A 334 16.20 -14.96 4.91
CA GLN A 334 17.48 -14.25 4.97
C GLN A 334 17.59 -13.28 3.80
N PRO A 335 18.14 -12.06 4.01
CA PRO A 335 18.32 -11.09 2.92
C PRO A 335 19.27 -11.63 1.84
N ASP A 336 18.88 -11.53 0.58
CA ASP A 336 19.70 -11.91 -0.58
C ASP A 336 19.45 -10.91 -1.71
N GLU A 337 20.48 -10.10 -2.00
CA GLU A 337 20.43 -9.03 -3.00
C GLU A 337 20.14 -9.57 -4.40
N ALA A 338 20.75 -10.70 -4.79
CA ALA A 338 20.55 -11.29 -6.11
C ALA A 338 19.13 -11.83 -6.28
N VAL A 339 18.52 -12.33 -5.20
CA VAL A 339 17.09 -12.70 -5.17
C VAL A 339 16.21 -11.46 -5.31
N TYR A 340 16.45 -10.41 -4.54
CA TYR A 340 15.67 -9.18 -4.62
C TYR A 340 15.78 -8.55 -6.00
N LEU A 341 17.00 -8.38 -6.51
CA LEU A 341 17.25 -7.81 -7.82
C LEU A 341 16.53 -8.60 -8.93
N ARG A 342 16.66 -9.94 -8.96
CA ARG A 342 15.97 -10.76 -9.98
C ARG A 342 14.46 -10.54 -9.97
N THR A 343 13.90 -10.34 -8.78
CA THR A 343 12.45 -10.19 -8.57
C THR A 343 11.99 -8.79 -8.99
N LEU A 344 12.75 -7.77 -8.62
CA LEU A 344 12.45 -6.38 -8.97
C LEU A 344 12.56 -6.12 -10.47
N VAL A 345 13.53 -6.71 -11.18
CA VAL A 345 13.70 -6.49 -12.64
C VAL A 345 12.79 -7.38 -13.50
N ALA A 346 12.03 -8.30 -12.90
CA ALA A 346 11.16 -9.17 -13.65
C ALA A 346 9.97 -8.38 -14.26
N PRO A 347 9.58 -8.69 -15.51
CA PRO A 347 8.43 -8.03 -16.12
C PRO A 347 7.11 -8.52 -15.49
N PRO A 348 5.99 -7.80 -15.67
CA PRO A 348 4.68 -8.22 -15.17
C PRO A 348 4.29 -9.63 -15.63
N VAL A 349 3.62 -10.41 -14.78
CA VAL A 349 3.18 -11.80 -15.06
C VAL A 349 1.96 -11.89 -15.97
N GLU A 350 1.36 -10.74 -16.28
CA GLU A 350 0.22 -10.58 -17.18
C GLU A 350 0.45 -9.31 -18.01
N THR A 351 -0.01 -9.27 -19.26
CA THR A 351 0.14 -8.08 -20.10
C THR A 351 -0.49 -6.85 -19.45
N VAL A 352 0.15 -5.71 -19.69
CA VAL A 352 -0.33 -4.40 -19.22
C VAL A 352 -0.94 -3.68 -20.40
N GLU A 353 -2.26 -3.64 -20.43
CA GLU A 353 -3.06 -3.13 -21.55
C GLU A 353 -3.23 -1.61 -21.55
N ARG A 354 -3.03 -0.99 -20.38
CA ARG A 354 -3.04 0.46 -20.18
C ARG A 354 -2.16 0.85 -19.00
N ILE A 355 -1.83 2.13 -18.92
CA ILE A 355 -1.24 2.71 -17.72
C ILE A 355 -2.35 2.93 -16.67
N TYR A 356 -2.01 2.69 -15.42
CA TYR A 356 -2.83 2.90 -14.25
C TYR A 356 -2.26 4.06 -13.44
N SER A 357 -3.11 4.84 -12.79
CA SER A 357 -2.60 5.79 -11.79
C SER A 357 -2.06 5.03 -10.57
N VAL A 358 -1.14 5.64 -9.82
CA VAL A 358 -0.67 5.05 -8.54
C VAL A 358 -1.85 4.76 -7.62
N ASP A 359 -2.86 5.65 -7.58
CA ASP A 359 -4.09 5.48 -6.80
C ASP A 359 -4.88 4.23 -7.22
N GLU A 360 -5.03 3.96 -8.53
CA GLU A 360 -5.67 2.74 -9.01
C GLU A 360 -4.90 1.47 -8.58
N VAL A 361 -3.57 1.51 -8.70
CA VAL A 361 -2.70 0.41 -8.28
C VAL A 361 -2.84 0.15 -6.78
N VAL A 362 -2.76 1.18 -5.92
CA VAL A 362 -2.88 0.99 -4.48
C VAL A 362 -4.28 0.57 -4.04
N ARG A 363 -5.35 0.91 -4.79
CA ARG A 363 -6.73 0.51 -4.45
C ARG A 363 -7.12 -0.88 -4.96
N SER A 364 -6.43 -1.46 -5.93
CA SER A 364 -6.82 -2.75 -6.52
C SER A 364 -5.76 -3.85 -6.38
N GLU A 365 -6.05 -4.88 -5.59
CA GLU A 365 -5.18 -6.07 -5.48
C GLU A 365 -4.99 -6.73 -6.84
N ARG A 366 -6.06 -6.84 -7.63
CA ARG A 366 -6.02 -7.47 -8.96
C ARG A 366 -5.04 -6.79 -9.91
N ILE A 367 -4.88 -5.46 -9.81
CA ILE A 367 -3.88 -4.71 -10.60
C ILE A 367 -2.48 -4.93 -10.04
N ARG A 368 -2.29 -4.86 -8.70
CA ARG A 368 -0.99 -5.09 -8.06
C ARG A 368 -0.45 -6.49 -8.34
N ASP A 369 -1.32 -7.47 -8.46
CA ASP A 369 -0.94 -8.86 -8.71
C ASP A 369 -0.42 -9.11 -10.14
N LYS A 370 -0.49 -8.13 -11.04
CA LYS A 370 0.24 -8.19 -12.31
C LYS A 370 1.76 -8.19 -12.12
N VAL A 371 2.29 -7.75 -10.98
CA VAL A 371 3.74 -7.73 -10.71
C VAL A 371 4.12 -8.62 -9.54
N ARG A 372 5.36 -9.13 -9.54
CA ARG A 372 5.90 -9.99 -8.46
C ARG A 372 5.98 -9.21 -7.14
N ARG A 373 5.93 -9.95 -6.03
CA ARG A 373 5.93 -9.39 -4.68
C ARG A 373 7.07 -9.96 -3.85
N ILE A 374 7.76 -9.09 -3.12
CA ILE A 374 8.74 -9.47 -2.12
C ILE A 374 8.11 -9.36 -0.73
N ASP A 375 8.02 -10.44 0.03
CA ASP A 375 7.60 -10.46 1.45
C ASP A 375 8.84 -10.32 2.34
N LEU A 376 8.94 -9.23 3.11
CA LEU A 376 10.08 -8.94 3.99
C LEU A 376 9.94 -9.61 5.37
N ASN A 377 10.05 -10.94 5.42
CA ASN A 377 9.94 -11.68 6.69
C ASN A 377 11.09 -11.40 7.69
N THR A 378 12.16 -10.78 7.22
CA THR A 378 13.34 -10.41 8.02
C THR A 378 13.08 -9.19 8.91
N ILE A 379 12.00 -8.43 8.66
CA ILE A 379 11.58 -7.29 9.47
C ILE A 379 10.36 -7.69 10.30
N ASN A 380 10.48 -7.49 11.61
CA ASN A 380 9.49 -7.88 12.59
C ASN A 380 9.10 -6.70 13.44
N PHE A 381 7.79 -6.51 13.58
CA PHE A 381 7.21 -5.46 14.39
C PHE A 381 6.58 -6.06 15.65
N ASP A 382 6.84 -5.42 16.78
CA ASP A 382 6.13 -5.71 18.02
C ASP A 382 4.63 -5.37 17.87
N PHE A 383 3.81 -5.99 18.72
CA PHE A 383 2.37 -5.75 18.73
C PHE A 383 2.08 -4.26 18.94
N GLY A 384 1.20 -3.70 18.10
CA GLY A 384 0.85 -2.27 18.13
C GLY A 384 1.97 -1.30 17.76
N SER A 385 3.13 -1.80 17.30
CA SER A 385 4.30 -0.97 16.97
C SER A 385 4.56 -0.90 15.46
N ALA A 386 5.06 0.24 15.02
CA ALA A 386 5.64 0.46 13.70
C ALA A 386 7.17 0.64 13.74
N ALA A 387 7.78 0.62 14.93
CA ALA A 387 9.22 0.81 15.07
C ALA A 387 9.99 -0.41 14.56
N ILE A 388 11.02 -0.16 13.75
CA ILE A 388 12.00 -1.17 13.33
C ILE A 388 13.12 -1.18 14.38
N ALA A 389 13.41 -2.34 14.96
CA ALA A 389 14.51 -2.46 15.91
C ALA A 389 15.86 -2.21 15.21
N GLN A 390 16.78 -1.51 15.87
CA GLN A 390 18.05 -1.09 15.26
C GLN A 390 18.87 -2.26 14.68
N ASN A 391 18.82 -3.43 15.35
CA ASN A 391 19.49 -4.64 14.91
C ASN A 391 18.87 -5.30 13.66
N GLN A 392 17.67 -4.87 13.25
CA GLN A 392 16.99 -5.34 12.04
C GLN A 392 17.20 -4.40 10.86
N VAL A 393 17.68 -3.17 11.07
CA VAL A 393 17.91 -2.20 9.98
C VAL A 393 18.86 -2.78 8.93
N GLY A 394 19.91 -3.48 9.35
CA GLY A 394 20.83 -4.17 8.43
C GLY A 394 20.18 -5.24 7.54
N ASN A 395 19.02 -5.77 7.92
CA ASN A 395 18.29 -6.72 7.07
C ASN A 395 17.68 -6.06 5.82
N LEU A 396 17.63 -4.72 5.78
CA LEU A 396 17.18 -3.95 4.62
C LEU A 396 18.30 -3.65 3.62
N GLU A 397 19.57 -3.87 3.98
CA GLU A 397 20.73 -3.49 3.14
C GLU A 397 20.66 -4.15 1.76
N ALA A 398 20.50 -5.47 1.71
CA ALA A 398 20.39 -6.22 0.46
C ALA A 398 19.20 -5.77 -0.41
N LEU A 399 18.08 -5.37 0.20
CA LEU A 399 16.95 -4.81 -0.53
C LEU A 399 17.29 -3.41 -1.05
N ALA A 400 17.90 -2.58 -0.23
CA ALA A 400 18.28 -1.22 -0.59
C ALA A 400 19.29 -1.22 -1.75
N ASP A 401 20.26 -2.12 -1.74
CA ASP A 401 21.23 -2.27 -2.82
C ASP A 401 20.57 -2.72 -4.12
N ALA A 402 19.66 -3.71 -4.06
CA ALA A 402 18.88 -4.12 -5.23
C ALA A 402 17.99 -2.98 -5.78
N VAL A 403 17.35 -2.19 -4.90
CA VAL A 403 16.54 -1.03 -5.31
C VAL A 403 17.41 0.06 -5.93
N LYS A 404 18.55 0.40 -5.33
CA LYS A 404 19.50 1.38 -5.88
C LYS A 404 20.03 0.94 -7.24
N GLU A 405 20.40 -0.32 -7.41
CA GLU A 405 20.86 -0.82 -8.71
C GLU A 405 19.78 -0.64 -9.79
N VAL A 406 18.51 -0.87 -9.46
CA VAL A 406 17.40 -0.63 -10.37
C VAL A 406 17.24 0.87 -10.69
N VAL A 407 17.29 1.73 -9.67
CA VAL A 407 17.16 3.19 -9.82
C VAL A 407 18.34 3.80 -10.58
N ASP A 408 19.55 3.27 -10.41
CA ASP A 408 20.74 3.74 -11.12
C ASP A 408 20.63 3.46 -12.63
N LYS A 409 20.00 2.33 -13.00
CA LYS A 409 19.72 1.99 -14.40
C LYS A 409 18.57 2.82 -14.98
N ASN A 410 17.53 3.06 -14.20
CA ASN A 410 16.40 3.90 -14.58
C ASN A 410 15.96 4.77 -13.39
N PRO A 411 16.26 6.08 -13.38
CA PRO A 411 15.91 6.93 -12.25
C PRO A 411 14.40 7.15 -12.07
N GLY A 412 13.57 6.75 -13.06
CA GLY A 412 12.12 6.87 -13.04
C GLY A 412 11.39 5.65 -12.48
N GLU A 413 12.09 4.77 -11.78
CA GLU A 413 11.52 3.54 -11.21
C GLU A 413 10.64 3.83 -9.99
N THR A 414 9.53 3.12 -9.83
CA THR A 414 8.61 3.32 -8.71
C THR A 414 8.37 2.01 -7.99
N PHE A 415 8.55 2.03 -6.67
CA PHE A 415 8.34 0.89 -5.78
C PHE A 415 7.19 1.17 -4.82
N LEU A 416 6.32 0.19 -4.64
CA LEU A 416 5.25 0.21 -3.65
C LEU A 416 5.69 -0.62 -2.44
N ILE A 417 5.67 -0.01 -1.26
CA ILE A 417 5.90 -0.65 0.03
C ILE A 417 4.53 -0.78 0.73
N GLU A 418 4.12 -2.01 0.93
CA GLU A 418 2.80 -2.35 1.48
C GLU A 418 2.94 -2.82 2.93
N GLY A 419 2.15 -2.24 3.83
CA GLY A 419 2.08 -2.70 5.22
C GLY A 419 0.84 -3.55 5.48
N HIS A 420 0.99 -4.56 6.33
CA HIS A 420 -0.12 -5.41 6.78
C HIS A 420 -0.10 -5.63 8.30
N THR A 421 -1.27 -5.92 8.86
CA THR A 421 -1.45 -6.34 10.26
C THR A 421 -2.06 -7.74 10.33
N ASP A 422 -2.09 -8.31 11.54
CA ASP A 422 -3.03 -9.38 11.85
C ASP A 422 -4.45 -8.81 12.00
N ALA A 423 -5.42 -9.69 12.23
CA ALA A 423 -6.83 -9.35 12.35
C ALA A 423 -7.22 -8.86 13.76
N VAL A 424 -6.24 -8.54 14.61
CA VAL A 424 -6.49 -8.11 15.99
C VAL A 424 -6.58 -6.59 16.03
N GLY A 425 -7.72 -6.08 16.52
CA GLY A 425 -7.96 -4.64 16.65
C GLY A 425 -9.14 -4.19 15.82
N SER A 426 -9.23 -2.89 15.54
CA SER A 426 -10.21 -2.36 14.58
C SER A 426 -9.55 -2.10 13.24
N GLU A 427 -10.29 -2.34 12.15
CA GLU A 427 -9.86 -2.09 10.77
C GLU A 427 -9.18 -0.73 10.59
N ILE A 428 -9.78 0.35 11.12
CA ILE A 428 -9.22 1.71 11.05
C ILE A 428 -7.87 1.82 11.78
N SER A 429 -7.72 1.15 12.94
CA SER A 429 -6.44 1.16 13.68
C SER A 429 -5.39 0.32 12.97
N ASN A 430 -5.79 -0.79 12.38
CA ASN A 430 -4.94 -1.68 11.59
C ASN A 430 -4.46 -1.01 10.30
N LEU A 431 -5.32 -0.25 9.61
CA LEU A 431 -4.95 0.58 8.47
C LEU A 431 -3.90 1.63 8.86
N ALA A 432 -4.12 2.39 9.93
CA ALA A 432 -3.14 3.37 10.39
C ALA A 432 -1.80 2.73 10.81
N LEU A 433 -1.84 1.60 11.52
CA LEU A 433 -0.63 0.91 11.97
C LEU A 433 0.17 0.33 10.81
N SER A 434 -0.50 -0.33 9.87
CA SER A 434 0.13 -0.89 8.68
C SER A 434 0.78 0.19 7.81
N ASP A 435 0.13 1.35 7.63
CA ASP A 435 0.69 2.47 6.87
C ASP A 435 1.96 3.02 7.55
N LYS A 436 1.94 3.16 8.88
CA LYS A 436 3.13 3.54 9.66
C LYS A 436 4.27 2.54 9.54
N ARG A 437 3.98 1.24 9.42
CA ARG A 437 5.01 0.19 9.19
C ARG A 437 5.64 0.32 7.82
N ALA A 438 4.83 0.50 6.78
CA ALA A 438 5.31 0.76 5.42
C ALA A 438 6.19 2.02 5.39
N GLU A 439 5.72 3.09 6.03
CA GLU A 439 6.46 4.36 6.15
C GLU A 439 7.78 4.21 6.91
N SER A 440 7.81 3.40 7.96
CA SER A 440 9.04 3.14 8.73
C SER A 440 10.08 2.39 7.90
N VAL A 441 9.66 1.46 7.04
CA VAL A 441 10.56 0.77 6.10
C VAL A 441 11.05 1.74 5.03
N ALA A 442 10.16 2.53 4.41
CA ALA A 442 10.54 3.53 3.42
C ALA A 442 11.52 4.57 3.96
N SER A 443 11.27 5.05 5.18
CA SER A 443 12.14 5.95 5.92
C SER A 443 13.48 5.29 6.21
N ALA A 444 13.52 4.04 6.68
CA ALA A 444 14.78 3.34 6.91
C ALA A 444 15.61 3.15 5.63
N LEU A 445 14.96 2.78 4.51
CA LEU A 445 15.61 2.69 3.19
C LEU A 445 16.20 4.03 2.73
N THR A 446 15.49 5.13 3.00
CA THR A 446 15.95 6.48 2.65
C THR A 446 17.08 6.96 3.56
N GLU A 447 16.94 6.77 4.86
CA GLU A 447 17.81 7.38 5.88
C GLU A 447 19.13 6.67 6.09
N TYR A 448 19.12 5.34 6.03
CA TYR A 448 20.30 4.53 6.33
C TYR A 448 21.01 4.04 5.07
N PHE A 449 20.32 4.03 3.92
CA PHE A 449 20.83 3.42 2.70
C PHE A 449 20.72 4.30 1.46
N ASP A 450 20.26 5.55 1.61
CA ASP A 450 20.17 6.57 0.56
C ASP A 450 19.30 6.17 -0.64
N VAL A 451 18.30 5.29 -0.45
CA VAL A 451 17.29 5.03 -1.47
C VAL A 451 16.49 6.31 -1.71
N PRO A 452 16.39 6.84 -2.95
CA PRO A 452 15.75 8.13 -3.15
C PRO A 452 14.25 8.07 -2.81
N PRO A 453 13.75 8.98 -1.95
CA PRO A 453 12.43 8.85 -1.35
C PRO A 453 11.30 9.02 -2.36
N GLU A 454 11.53 9.73 -3.46
CA GLU A 454 10.57 9.91 -4.56
C GLU A 454 10.24 8.62 -5.31
N ASN A 455 11.16 7.65 -5.31
CA ASN A 455 10.98 6.33 -5.93
C ASN A 455 10.15 5.38 -5.04
N LEU A 456 9.84 5.76 -3.80
CA LEU A 456 9.11 4.93 -2.83
C LEU A 456 7.70 5.48 -2.59
N VAL A 457 6.69 4.64 -2.83
CA VAL A 457 5.29 4.85 -2.46
C VAL A 457 4.95 3.92 -1.30
N THR A 458 4.21 4.40 -0.31
CA THR A 458 3.80 3.62 0.87
C THR A 458 2.29 3.48 0.92
N GLN A 459 1.81 2.30 1.35
CA GLN A 459 0.39 2.06 1.57
C GLN A 459 0.17 1.06 2.71
N GLY A 460 -0.67 1.43 3.68
CA GLY A 460 -1.21 0.49 4.67
C GLY A 460 -2.48 -0.21 4.19
N TYR A 461 -2.57 -1.52 4.39
CA TYR A 461 -3.77 -2.31 4.10
C TYR A 461 -4.44 -2.95 5.31
N GLY A 462 -3.87 -2.76 6.50
CA GLY A 462 -4.36 -3.37 7.73
C GLY A 462 -4.52 -4.88 7.61
N GLU A 463 -5.70 -5.37 7.97
CA GLU A 463 -6.06 -6.79 7.95
C GLU A 463 -6.75 -7.24 6.65
N GLY A 464 -6.92 -6.35 5.66
CA GLY A 464 -7.70 -6.64 4.44
C GLY A 464 -7.10 -7.73 3.54
N TYR A 465 -5.80 -8.03 3.68
CA TYR A 465 -5.08 -9.03 2.87
C TYR A 465 -4.20 -9.94 3.75
N LEU A 466 -4.85 -10.74 4.59
CA LEU A 466 -4.19 -11.73 5.44
C LEU A 466 -3.46 -12.78 4.59
N LYS A 467 -2.23 -13.09 4.96
CA LYS A 467 -1.44 -14.19 4.36
C LYS A 467 -1.93 -15.54 4.89
N VAL A 468 -2.24 -15.59 6.18
CA VAL A 468 -2.87 -16.70 6.88
C VAL A 468 -4.25 -16.25 7.31
N ASP A 469 -5.29 -16.89 6.80
CA ASP A 469 -6.69 -16.57 7.11
C ASP A 469 -7.04 -16.97 8.55
N THR A 470 -6.82 -16.03 9.48
CA THR A 470 -7.07 -16.20 10.91
C THR A 470 -7.44 -14.88 11.56
N GLU A 471 -8.45 -14.91 12.43
CA GLU A 471 -8.95 -13.73 13.18
C GLU A 471 -8.06 -13.32 14.37
N GLY A 472 -7.04 -14.13 14.69
CA GLY A 472 -6.17 -13.94 15.85
C GLY A 472 -4.81 -13.34 15.49
N GLU A 473 -3.97 -13.20 16.50
CA GLU A 473 -2.58 -12.77 16.30
C GLU A 473 -1.85 -13.76 15.38
N ASN A 474 -1.19 -13.23 14.36
CA ASN A 474 -0.38 -14.03 13.46
C ASN A 474 0.82 -13.21 12.96
N ARG A 475 2.02 -13.73 13.19
CA ARG A 475 3.26 -13.04 12.83
C ARG A 475 3.46 -12.91 11.33
N GLU A 476 3.05 -13.90 10.55
CA GLU A 476 3.16 -13.89 9.08
C GLU A 476 2.22 -12.85 8.45
N ASN A 477 1.12 -12.52 9.12
CA ASN A 477 0.22 -11.43 8.71
C ASN A 477 0.82 -10.05 8.97
N ARG A 478 1.62 -9.89 10.04
CA ARG A 478 2.34 -8.64 10.38
C ARG A 478 3.59 -8.47 9.52
N ARG A 479 3.39 -8.28 8.21
CA ARG A 479 4.46 -8.20 7.22
C ARG A 479 4.51 -6.84 6.53
N VAL A 480 5.64 -6.56 5.91
CA VAL A 480 5.78 -5.53 4.88
C VAL A 480 6.12 -6.23 3.57
N THR A 481 5.55 -5.76 2.46
CA THR A 481 5.87 -6.28 1.13
C THR A 481 6.35 -5.17 0.21
N VAL A 482 7.11 -5.53 -0.82
CA VAL A 482 7.65 -4.60 -1.82
C VAL A 482 7.33 -5.09 -3.22
N ARG A 483 6.87 -4.17 -4.07
CA ARG A 483 6.62 -4.41 -5.50
C ARG A 483 7.26 -3.31 -6.33
N ARG A 484 7.83 -3.65 -7.48
CA ARG A 484 8.16 -2.65 -8.51
C ARG A 484 6.92 -2.43 -9.38
N ILE A 485 6.36 -1.24 -9.35
CA ILE A 485 5.09 -0.92 -10.02
C ILE A 485 5.25 -0.06 -11.28
N THR A 486 6.48 0.36 -11.61
CA THR A 486 6.82 1.12 -12.83
C THR A 486 6.10 0.66 -14.10
N PRO A 487 6.08 -0.64 -14.47
CA PRO A 487 5.44 -1.08 -15.70
C PRO A 487 3.92 -0.86 -15.72
N LEU A 488 3.30 -0.64 -14.55
CA LEU A 488 1.87 -0.36 -14.40
C LEU A 488 1.56 1.13 -14.45
N VAL A 489 2.48 1.99 -13.99
CA VAL A 489 2.23 3.43 -13.73
C VAL A 489 2.99 4.38 -14.66
N LYS A 490 3.81 3.84 -15.56
CA LYS A 490 4.63 4.60 -16.49
C LYS A 490 4.71 3.89 -17.85
N PRO A 491 4.52 4.59 -18.97
CA PRO A 491 4.76 4.04 -20.30
C PRO A 491 6.27 3.84 -20.49
N VAL A 492 6.66 2.65 -20.95
CA VAL A 492 8.07 2.31 -21.18
C VAL A 492 8.68 3.16 -22.30
N GLN A 493 7.86 3.55 -23.29
CA GLN A 493 8.24 4.50 -24.34
C GLN A 493 7.81 5.91 -23.95
N THR A 494 8.50 6.52 -22.99
CA THR A 494 8.45 7.97 -22.88
C THR A 494 9.34 8.53 -23.99
N SER A 495 8.75 9.04 -25.06
CA SER A 495 9.51 9.72 -26.12
C SER A 495 10.23 10.91 -25.48
N GLY A 496 11.52 10.76 -25.19
CA GLY A 496 12.38 11.86 -24.78
C GLY A 496 12.48 12.83 -25.96
N ASN A 497 12.06 14.07 -25.74
CA ASN A 497 12.31 15.17 -26.68
C ASN A 497 13.46 16.02 -26.15
#